data_AF-A0A1C6B7W4-F1
#
_entry.id   AF-A0A1C6B7W4-F1
#
_cell.length_a   1.000
_cell.length_b   1.000
_cell.length_c   1.000
_cell.angle_alpha   90.00
_cell.angle_beta   90.00
_cell.angle_gamma   90.00
#
_symmetry.space_group_name_H-M   'P 1'
#
loop_
_entity.id
_entity.type
_entity.pdbx_description
1 polymer ?
#
loop_
_entity_poly.entity_id
_entity_poly.type
_entity_poly.pdbx_seq_one_letter_code
_entity_poly.pdbx_strand_id
1 'polypeptide(L)'
;MASSDSDRLEKLSKKKRIKAKKRKCLKQLYPALKNTKDGSIYGYINNKGEFVIQPRFDLAYDFNDNCLAIINENNKDGIIDLKGEYKVHPIYDSINQFKEDRAVFSKDGSMGVINQDGDVITKKSYGIVGDFNDDRAVVGDSKSGDYKYGYIDKNGKEVIHLKYESANDFIDDMALVKIKDNEYGLIDKEGKVLNIYKYYLVSQYGDGVMMFSEESGGSYGYIDKNGNIIIKPIFTSATEFDDGFAIVSTEENYNGPYGVINKKGEYIFTPIFSEVRYLGEDRLALGMPIGKPLGDDKFIAPSIFAIGDTSGNVLTQFKYYAIGSYEKGVAYASNNNSTFFIDKNGKIINSLPKVKGSGELKIKDDIIYANIDYSPYYLTRSGKIIYKPNDEIILDNRYFVIKERYKPNFNFLIYIPQVKGIKNRRVERKVNNKLKTLSYFKPFAEDQISHSINENDVLDYSYYGTFEVTFFKNDILILSLTGYYYPLGAAHGLSSKITPVINLDSGEFYSLEDLFKSGSDWKVRLNSIIQKMIDEDQQYDYVYKDGFKGINEGQNFYFDEDNLYIYFQPYDIGPYAAGFITFKIPFSLIEDIMEKGNID
;
A
#
# COMPACT_ATOMS: atom_id res chain seq x y z
N MET A 1 37.13 -21.78 46.55
CA MET A 1 36.97 -22.44 45.25
C MET A 1 35.53 -22.87 44.93
N ALA A 2 34.56 -22.82 45.86
CA ALA A 2 33.18 -23.26 45.61
C ALA A 2 32.23 -22.19 45.00
N SER A 3 32.59 -20.90 44.98
CA SER A 3 31.71 -19.83 44.45
C SER A 3 31.89 -19.54 42.96
N SER A 4 32.97 -20.03 42.33
CA SER A 4 33.21 -19.77 40.89
C SER A 4 32.46 -20.73 39.97
N ASP A 5 32.08 -21.91 40.46
CA ASP A 5 31.40 -22.93 39.64
C ASP A 5 29.88 -22.75 39.60
N SER A 6 29.25 -22.21 40.67
CA SER A 6 27.82 -21.87 40.64
C SER A 6 27.53 -20.71 39.69
N ASP A 7 28.36 -19.67 39.71
CA ASP A 7 28.28 -18.52 38.81
C ASP A 7 28.51 -18.92 37.34
N ARG A 8 29.38 -19.90 37.10
CA ARG A 8 29.68 -20.41 35.76
C ARG A 8 28.54 -21.28 35.23
N LEU A 9 27.95 -22.12 36.08
CA LEU A 9 26.77 -22.93 35.76
C LEU A 9 25.52 -22.06 35.55
N GLU A 10 25.36 -20.98 36.30
CA GLU A 10 24.25 -20.03 36.15
C GLU A 10 24.40 -19.16 34.89
N LYS A 11 25.63 -18.75 34.54
CA LYS A 11 25.94 -18.08 33.26
C LYS A 11 25.77 -19.01 32.06
N LEU A 12 26.11 -20.30 32.18
CA LEU A 12 25.87 -21.33 31.16
C LEU A 12 24.38 -21.66 31.02
N SER A 13 23.61 -21.67 32.11
CA SER A 13 22.15 -21.87 32.08
C SER A 13 21.41 -20.66 31.52
N LYS A 14 21.84 -19.43 31.84
CA LYS A 14 21.37 -18.18 31.20
C LYS A 14 21.72 -18.15 29.72
N LYS A 15 22.94 -18.51 29.31
CA LYS A 15 23.30 -18.62 27.87
C LYS A 15 22.51 -19.71 27.14
N LYS A 16 22.23 -20.86 27.78
CA LYS A 16 21.34 -21.90 27.21
C LYS A 16 19.88 -21.44 27.16
N ARG A 17 19.38 -20.71 28.15
CA ARG A 17 18.03 -20.09 28.15
C ARG A 17 17.89 -18.98 27.13
N ILE A 18 18.93 -18.17 26.91
CA ILE A 18 18.98 -17.12 25.87
C ILE A 18 19.12 -17.76 24.48
N LYS A 19 19.91 -18.83 24.31
CA LYS A 19 19.94 -19.63 23.07
C LYS A 19 18.62 -20.37 22.80
N ALA A 20 17.86 -20.73 23.84
CA ALA A 20 16.54 -21.35 23.69
C ALA A 20 15.41 -20.33 23.43
N LYS A 21 15.62 -19.03 23.71
CA LYS A 21 14.62 -17.95 23.58
C LYS A 21 14.60 -17.20 22.24
N LYS A 22 15.40 -17.60 21.25
CA LYS A 22 15.21 -17.19 19.85
C LYS A 22 15.15 -18.43 18.97
N ARG A 23 14.02 -19.15 19.04
CA ARG A 23 13.64 -20.06 17.96
C ARG A 23 13.18 -19.17 16.81
N LYS A 24 14.12 -18.73 15.98
CA LYS A 24 13.79 -18.12 14.69
C LYS A 24 12.87 -19.09 13.95
N CYS A 25 11.81 -18.58 13.33
CA CYS A 25 10.90 -19.43 12.58
C CYS A 25 11.65 -20.23 11.50
N LEU A 26 11.85 -21.53 11.71
CA LEU A 26 12.66 -22.40 10.84
C LEU A 26 11.88 -22.90 9.61
N LYS A 27 10.55 -22.84 9.67
CA LYS A 27 9.66 -23.15 8.53
C LYS A 27 9.02 -21.86 8.10
N GLN A 28 9.34 -21.41 6.89
CA GLN A 28 8.63 -20.31 6.28
C GLN A 28 7.53 -20.84 5.39
N LEU A 29 6.34 -20.29 5.62
CA LEU A 29 5.26 -20.31 4.66
C LEU A 29 5.14 -18.91 4.08
N TYR A 30 4.72 -18.84 2.82
CA TYR A 30 4.65 -17.59 2.07
C TYR A 30 3.20 -17.32 1.67
N PRO A 31 2.69 -16.09 1.86
CA PRO A 31 1.36 -15.71 1.40
C PRO A 31 1.23 -15.92 -0.10
N ALA A 32 0.18 -16.62 -0.54
CA ALA A 32 -0.02 -16.98 -1.94
C ALA A 32 -1.46 -16.68 -2.36
N LEU A 33 -1.59 -15.78 -3.33
CA LEU A 33 -2.86 -15.33 -3.91
C LEU A 33 -3.41 -16.35 -4.90
N LYS A 34 -4.69 -16.70 -4.75
CA LYS A 34 -5.45 -17.53 -5.69
C LYS A 34 -6.66 -16.77 -6.18
N ASN A 35 -6.82 -16.68 -7.49
CA ASN A 35 -7.98 -16.03 -8.10
C ASN A 35 -9.13 -17.05 -8.21
N THR A 36 -10.33 -16.69 -7.75
CA THR A 36 -11.51 -17.55 -7.78
C THR A 36 -12.69 -16.81 -8.41
N LYS A 37 -13.80 -17.52 -8.63
CA LYS A 37 -15.05 -16.91 -9.10
C LYS A 37 -15.72 -16.01 -8.05
N ASP A 38 -15.28 -16.11 -6.79
CA ASP A 38 -15.79 -15.35 -5.65
C ASP A 38 -14.77 -14.28 -5.20
N GLY A 39 -13.83 -13.92 -6.08
CA GLY A 39 -12.76 -12.97 -5.79
C GLY A 39 -11.39 -13.63 -5.55
N SER A 40 -10.41 -12.81 -5.20
CA SER A 40 -9.03 -13.26 -4.97
C SER A 40 -8.79 -13.47 -3.48
N ILE A 41 -8.32 -14.66 -3.10
CA ILE A 41 -8.09 -15.04 -1.70
C ILE A 41 -6.68 -15.56 -1.47
N TYR A 42 -6.18 -15.41 -0.26
CA TYR A 42 -4.86 -15.86 0.15
C TYR A 42 -4.90 -17.16 0.94
N GLY A 43 -3.91 -18.01 0.66
CA GLY A 43 -3.47 -19.08 1.54
C GLY A 43 -1.96 -18.97 1.77
N TYR A 44 -1.35 -20.04 2.27
CA TYR A 44 0.09 -20.08 2.50
C TYR A 44 0.75 -21.31 1.88
N ILE A 45 1.77 -21.08 1.07
CA ILE A 45 2.55 -22.13 0.40
C ILE A 45 3.87 -22.39 1.12
N ASN A 46 4.40 -23.60 0.99
CA ASN A 46 5.80 -23.89 1.31
C ASN A 46 6.74 -23.50 0.16
N ASN A 47 8.05 -23.72 0.34
CA ASN A 47 9.08 -23.45 -0.68
C ASN A 47 9.03 -24.36 -1.92
N LYS A 48 8.09 -25.32 -1.99
CA LYS A 48 7.81 -26.15 -3.16
C LYS A 48 6.56 -25.68 -3.92
N GLY A 49 5.87 -24.65 -3.42
CA GLY A 49 4.64 -24.13 -4.03
C GLY A 49 3.38 -24.88 -3.61
N GLU A 50 3.45 -25.76 -2.62
CA GLU A 50 2.32 -26.53 -2.13
C GLU A 50 1.61 -25.74 -1.02
N PHE A 51 0.29 -25.58 -1.12
CA PHE A 51 -0.52 -24.96 -0.05
C PHE A 51 -0.48 -25.83 1.22
N VAL A 52 0.09 -25.26 2.28
CA VAL A 52 0.08 -25.81 3.64
C VAL A 52 -1.15 -25.31 4.39
N ILE A 53 -1.50 -24.04 4.18
CA ILE A 53 -2.76 -23.45 4.64
C ILE A 53 -3.56 -23.11 3.38
N GLN A 54 -4.73 -23.72 3.24
CA GLN A 54 -5.57 -23.55 2.06
C GLN A 54 -6.06 -22.10 1.93
N PRO A 55 -6.22 -21.57 0.70
CA PRO A 55 -6.74 -20.23 0.50
C PRO A 55 -8.12 -20.04 1.12
N ARG A 56 -8.26 -19.02 1.96
CA ARG A 56 -9.53 -18.60 2.60
C ARG A 56 -9.52 -17.18 3.16
N PHE A 57 -8.35 -16.53 3.22
CA PHE A 57 -8.18 -15.21 3.81
C PHE A 57 -8.34 -14.12 2.75
N ASP A 58 -8.92 -12.98 3.12
CA ASP A 58 -9.01 -11.81 2.24
C ASP A 58 -7.63 -11.17 2.05
N LEU A 59 -6.85 -11.10 3.15
CA LEU A 59 -5.44 -10.69 3.14
C LEU A 59 -4.60 -11.62 4.02
N ALA A 60 -3.33 -11.78 3.66
CA ALA A 60 -2.38 -12.60 4.39
C ALA A 60 -1.00 -11.93 4.40
N TYR A 61 -0.47 -11.69 5.61
CA TYR A 61 0.86 -11.11 5.80
C TYR A 61 1.91 -12.20 6.02
N ASP A 62 3.18 -11.83 5.87
CA ASP A 62 4.30 -12.74 6.11
C ASP A 62 4.32 -13.26 7.55
N PHE A 63 4.77 -14.50 7.73
CA PHE A 63 5.08 -15.03 9.05
C PHE A 63 6.29 -14.28 9.65
N ASN A 64 6.13 -13.76 10.86
CA ASN A 64 7.20 -13.10 11.60
C ASN A 64 8.19 -14.11 12.23
N ASP A 65 9.22 -13.60 12.90
CA ASP A 65 10.23 -14.42 13.57
C ASP A 65 9.66 -15.34 14.67
N ASN A 66 8.48 -15.02 15.20
CA ASN A 66 7.73 -15.81 16.20
C ASN A 66 6.79 -16.85 15.58
N CYS A 67 6.85 -17.07 14.26
CA CYS A 67 5.98 -17.98 13.52
C CYS A 67 4.49 -17.63 13.60
N LEU A 68 4.19 -16.34 13.63
CA LEU A 68 2.82 -15.81 13.56
C LEU A 68 2.64 -14.97 12.31
N ALA A 69 1.46 -15.08 11.71
CA ALA A 69 1.05 -14.23 10.61
C ALA A 69 -0.26 -13.52 10.94
N ILE A 70 -0.33 -12.25 10.57
CA ILE A 70 -1.57 -11.48 10.59
C ILE A 70 -2.35 -11.88 9.33
N ILE A 71 -3.66 -12.04 9.48
CA ILE A 71 -4.59 -12.32 8.39
C ILE A 71 -5.79 -11.39 8.50
N ASN A 72 -6.48 -11.17 7.39
CA ASN A 72 -7.77 -10.50 7.35
C ASN A 72 -8.85 -11.48 6.86
N GLU A 73 -9.98 -11.54 7.56
CA GLU A 73 -11.20 -12.23 7.12
C GLU A 73 -12.41 -11.36 7.47
N ASN A 74 -13.27 -11.11 6.50
CA ASN A 74 -14.48 -10.29 6.65
C ASN A 74 -14.20 -8.88 7.21
N ASN A 75 -13.15 -8.23 6.69
CA ASN A 75 -12.70 -6.91 7.13
C ASN A 75 -12.25 -6.84 8.60
N LYS A 76 -11.84 -7.96 9.19
CA LYS A 76 -11.26 -8.00 10.54
C LYS A 76 -9.94 -8.72 10.53
N ASP A 77 -8.99 -8.19 11.29
CA ASP A 77 -7.67 -8.76 11.47
C ASP A 77 -7.65 -9.77 12.62
N GLY A 78 -6.92 -10.86 12.38
CA GLY A 78 -6.62 -11.92 13.34
C GLY A 78 -5.18 -12.40 13.19
N ILE A 79 -4.79 -13.37 14.02
CA ILE A 79 -3.44 -13.94 14.02
C ILE A 79 -3.53 -15.45 13.98
N ILE A 80 -2.74 -16.05 13.10
CA ILE A 80 -2.62 -17.50 12.95
C ILE A 80 -1.19 -17.99 13.19
N ASP A 81 -1.07 -19.28 13.55
CA ASP A 81 0.21 -19.98 13.55
C ASP A 81 0.48 -20.74 12.24
N LEU A 82 1.62 -21.46 12.18
CA LEU A 82 2.05 -22.23 11.01
C LEU A 82 1.11 -23.37 10.58
N LYS A 83 0.13 -23.75 11.41
CA LYS A 83 -0.91 -24.73 11.04
C LYS A 83 -2.16 -24.04 10.49
N GLY A 84 -2.24 -22.70 10.54
CA GLY A 84 -3.45 -21.95 10.26
C GLY A 84 -4.47 -21.97 11.41
N GLU A 85 -4.04 -22.36 12.62
CA GLU A 85 -4.85 -22.26 13.84
C GLU A 85 -4.84 -20.82 14.35
N TYR A 86 -6.00 -20.26 14.70
CA TYR A 86 -6.08 -18.91 15.25
C TYR A 86 -5.40 -18.87 16.63
N LYS A 87 -4.44 -17.96 16.78
CA LYS A 87 -4.01 -17.44 18.09
C LYS A 87 -4.91 -16.32 18.55
N VAL A 88 -5.37 -15.51 17.59
CA VAL A 88 -6.33 -14.44 17.78
C VAL A 88 -7.35 -14.58 16.65
N HIS A 89 -8.63 -14.72 16.99
CA HIS A 89 -9.69 -14.74 15.98
C HIS A 89 -9.79 -13.37 15.28
N PRO A 90 -10.25 -13.31 14.01
CA PRO A 90 -10.49 -12.05 13.31
C PRO A 90 -11.55 -11.20 14.03
N ILE A 91 -11.10 -10.25 14.85
CA ILE A 91 -11.98 -9.40 15.67
C ILE A 91 -11.53 -7.93 15.72
N TYR A 92 -10.31 -7.65 15.27
CA TYR A 92 -9.71 -6.32 15.31
C TYR A 92 -9.99 -5.61 13.99
N ASP A 93 -10.12 -4.28 14.02
CA ASP A 93 -10.25 -3.48 12.79
C ASP A 93 -8.93 -3.50 12.02
N SER A 94 -7.81 -3.47 12.74
CA SER A 94 -6.48 -3.70 12.17
C SER A 94 -5.49 -4.21 13.22
N ILE A 95 -4.44 -4.91 12.78
CA ILE A 95 -3.25 -5.25 13.56
C ILE A 95 -2.01 -4.84 12.76
N ASN A 96 -1.16 -3.99 13.35
CA ASN A 96 0.12 -3.60 12.77
C ASN A 96 1.12 -4.76 12.81
N GLN A 97 2.15 -4.70 11.95
CA GLN A 97 3.23 -5.68 11.98
C GLN A 97 3.92 -5.73 13.34
N PHE A 98 4.38 -6.91 13.71
CA PHE A 98 5.11 -7.10 14.96
C PHE A 98 6.45 -6.35 14.92
N LYS A 99 6.66 -5.44 15.86
CA LYS A 99 7.94 -4.79 16.15
C LYS A 99 8.33 -5.08 17.58
N GLU A 100 9.58 -5.52 17.77
CA GLU A 100 10.11 -5.92 19.08
C GLU A 100 9.18 -6.91 19.83
N ASP A 101 8.66 -7.91 19.13
CA ASP A 101 7.76 -8.95 19.67
C ASP A 101 6.37 -8.44 20.13
N ARG A 102 5.93 -7.26 19.67
CA ARG A 102 4.64 -6.64 20.01
C ARG A 102 3.95 -6.10 18.77
N ALA A 103 2.61 -6.09 18.78
CA ALA A 103 1.81 -5.49 17.72
C ALA A 103 0.76 -4.55 18.29
N VAL A 104 0.51 -3.45 17.58
CA VAL A 104 -0.57 -2.51 17.88
C VAL A 104 -1.83 -3.01 17.19
N PHE A 105 -2.95 -3.06 17.90
CA PHE A 105 -4.26 -3.32 17.29
C PHE A 105 -5.16 -2.10 17.40
N SER A 106 -6.10 -1.98 16.47
CA SER A 106 -7.24 -1.07 16.58
C SER A 106 -8.55 -1.85 16.73
N LYS A 107 -9.44 -1.33 17.56
CA LYS A 107 -10.78 -1.86 17.78
C LYS A 107 -11.74 -0.75 18.21
N ASP A 108 -12.83 -0.59 17.46
CA ASP A 108 -13.93 0.33 17.77
C ASP A 108 -13.42 1.77 17.99
N GLY A 109 -12.47 2.21 17.16
CA GLY A 109 -11.85 3.55 17.23
C GLY A 109 -10.83 3.74 18.36
N SER A 110 -10.49 2.69 19.10
CA SER A 110 -9.48 2.70 20.15
C SER A 110 -8.32 1.76 19.84
N MET A 111 -7.15 2.03 20.40
CA MET A 111 -5.93 1.25 20.16
C MET A 111 -5.39 0.63 21.43
N GLY A 112 -4.71 -0.51 21.27
CA GLY A 112 -4.01 -1.22 22.33
C GLY A 112 -2.84 -2.03 21.79
N VAL A 113 -2.16 -2.76 22.67
CA VAL A 113 -0.99 -3.58 22.31
C VAL A 113 -1.22 -5.03 22.71
N ILE A 114 -0.86 -5.93 21.81
CA ILE A 114 -0.73 -7.37 22.06
C ILE A 114 0.74 -7.80 22.07
N ASN A 115 1.06 -8.79 22.89
CA ASN A 115 2.36 -9.46 22.87
C ASN A 115 2.45 -10.51 21.76
N GLN A 116 3.61 -11.15 21.64
CA GLN A 116 3.87 -12.28 20.74
C GLN A 116 2.95 -13.50 20.92
N ASP A 117 2.23 -13.63 22.03
CA ASP A 117 1.32 -14.74 22.28
C ASP A 117 -0.13 -14.36 21.94
N GLY A 118 -0.38 -13.10 21.55
CA GLY A 118 -1.69 -12.54 21.26
C GLY A 118 -2.41 -11.95 22.47
N ASP A 119 -1.77 -11.93 23.64
CA ASP A 119 -2.37 -11.36 24.86
C ASP A 119 -2.30 -9.84 24.85
N VAL A 120 -3.40 -9.18 25.19
CA VAL A 120 -3.45 -7.73 25.38
C VAL A 120 -2.63 -7.35 26.62
N ILE A 121 -1.64 -6.47 26.46
CA ILE A 121 -0.74 -6.04 27.55
C ILE A 121 -1.02 -4.64 28.08
N THR A 122 -1.74 -3.80 27.32
CA THR A 122 -2.14 -2.46 27.76
C THR A 122 -3.30 -2.53 28.76
N LYS A 123 -3.20 -1.80 29.87
CA LYS A 123 -4.23 -1.77 30.94
C LYS A 123 -5.46 -0.90 30.63
N LYS A 124 -5.32 0.02 29.68
CA LYS A 124 -6.37 0.91 29.16
C LYS A 124 -6.19 1.02 27.65
N SER A 125 -7.24 1.42 26.95
CA SER A 125 -7.15 1.80 25.54
C SER A 125 -6.61 3.23 25.40
N TYR A 126 -6.03 3.51 24.24
CA TYR A 126 -5.55 4.84 23.86
C TYR A 126 -6.23 5.27 22.55
N GLY A 127 -6.30 6.58 22.28
CA GLY A 127 -6.75 7.07 20.98
C GLY A 127 -5.73 6.79 19.87
N ILE A 128 -4.44 6.79 20.22
CA ILE A 128 -3.34 6.44 19.31
C ILE A 128 -2.24 5.68 20.06
N VAL A 129 -1.67 4.68 19.40
CA VAL A 129 -0.46 3.96 19.81
C VAL A 129 0.47 3.87 18.61
N GLY A 130 1.69 4.42 18.75
CA GLY A 130 2.75 4.30 17.76
C GLY A 130 3.42 2.93 17.81
N ASP A 131 4.29 2.67 16.83
CA ASP A 131 5.08 1.44 16.79
C ASP A 131 6.10 1.39 17.94
N PHE A 132 6.52 0.18 18.29
CA PHE A 132 7.61 0.03 19.24
C PHE A 132 8.97 0.28 18.59
N ASN A 133 9.72 1.21 19.17
CA ASN A 133 11.12 1.46 18.88
C ASN A 133 11.85 1.67 20.22
N ASP A 134 13.00 1.03 20.39
CA ASP A 134 13.84 1.13 21.58
C ASP A 134 13.07 0.80 22.89
N ASP A 135 12.29 -0.29 22.90
CA ASP A 135 11.47 -0.71 24.06
C ASP A 135 10.43 0.35 24.51
N ARG A 136 10.05 1.29 23.64
CA ARG A 136 9.04 2.33 23.88
C ARG A 136 8.05 2.42 22.73
N ALA A 137 6.82 2.81 23.03
CA ALA A 137 5.85 3.21 22.03
C ALA A 137 5.22 4.53 22.46
N VAL A 138 5.06 5.45 21.50
CA VAL A 138 4.29 6.68 21.69
C VAL A 138 2.84 6.30 21.97
N VAL A 139 2.21 6.95 22.92
CA VAL A 139 0.77 6.84 23.16
C VAL A 139 0.15 8.22 23.26
N GLY A 140 -1.07 8.34 22.76
CA GLY A 140 -1.83 9.58 22.82
C GLY A 140 -3.30 9.33 23.13
N ASP A 141 -3.90 10.28 23.83
CA ASP A 141 -5.31 10.23 24.21
C ASP A 141 -5.85 11.67 24.30
N SER A 142 -7.16 11.82 24.13
CA SER A 142 -7.86 13.10 24.22
C SER A 142 -9.01 13.00 25.21
N LYS A 143 -8.90 13.75 26.31
CA LYS A 143 -9.99 13.88 27.30
C LYS A 143 -10.83 15.14 27.12
N SER A 144 -10.35 16.11 26.33
CA SER A 144 -10.93 17.46 26.24
C SER A 144 -10.82 18.09 24.85
N GLY A 145 -10.58 17.31 23.80
CA GLY A 145 -10.38 17.78 22.42
C GLY A 145 -8.91 17.73 22.00
N ASP A 146 -8.01 18.27 22.82
CA ASP A 146 -6.57 18.27 22.52
C ASP A 146 -5.90 16.94 22.89
N TYR A 147 -5.25 16.31 21.92
CA TYR A 147 -4.41 15.15 22.17
C TYR A 147 -3.19 15.53 23.01
N LYS A 148 -2.88 14.69 24.00
CA LYS A 148 -1.61 14.74 24.71
C LYS A 148 -0.88 13.42 24.58
N TYR A 149 0.43 13.51 24.40
CA TYR A 149 1.29 12.38 24.10
C TYR A 149 2.23 12.07 25.26
N GLY A 150 2.54 10.79 25.39
CA GLY A 150 3.45 10.19 26.36
C GLY A 150 3.94 8.84 25.83
N TYR A 151 4.43 7.97 26.72
CA TYR A 151 5.03 6.70 26.30
C TYR A 151 4.69 5.55 27.23
N ILE A 152 4.51 4.38 26.62
CA ILE A 152 4.45 3.08 27.31
C ILE A 152 5.76 2.32 27.14
N ASP A 153 6.09 1.47 28.11
CA ASP A 153 7.15 0.48 27.99
C ASP A 153 6.69 -0.77 27.22
N LYS A 154 7.62 -1.69 26.98
CA LYS A 154 7.35 -2.99 26.34
C LYS A 154 6.32 -3.88 27.03
N ASN A 155 5.94 -3.62 28.27
CA ASN A 155 4.91 -4.36 28.98
C ASN A 155 3.56 -3.64 28.92
N GLY A 156 3.44 -2.58 28.11
CA GLY A 156 2.24 -1.76 28.01
C GLY A 156 2.01 -0.84 29.21
N LYS A 157 3.01 -0.63 30.07
CA LYS A 157 2.90 0.27 31.22
C LYS A 157 3.29 1.69 30.82
N GLU A 158 2.42 2.64 31.12
CA GLU A 158 2.74 4.08 30.98
C GLU A 158 3.94 4.44 31.86
N VAL A 159 5.02 4.90 31.23
CA VAL A 159 6.27 5.33 31.89
C VAL A 159 6.50 6.83 31.77
N ILE A 160 5.93 7.47 30.75
CA ILE A 160 5.92 8.92 30.59
C ILE A 160 4.46 9.34 30.38
N HIS A 161 3.96 10.16 31.31
CA HIS A 161 2.56 10.62 31.28
C HIS A 161 2.25 11.46 30.04
N LEU A 162 0.99 11.40 29.61
CA LEU A 162 0.45 12.19 28.50
C LEU A 162 0.51 13.69 28.84
N LYS A 163 1.53 14.41 28.36
CA LYS A 163 1.74 15.84 28.65
C LYS A 163 2.28 16.66 27.49
N TYR A 164 2.82 16.01 26.46
CA TYR A 164 3.39 16.68 25.28
C TYR A 164 2.33 16.95 24.21
N GLU A 165 2.52 17.99 23.40
CA GLU A 165 1.64 18.31 22.26
C GLU A 165 1.86 17.38 21.06
N SER A 166 3.09 16.87 20.91
CA SER A 166 3.42 15.77 20.00
C SER A 166 4.66 15.03 20.53
N ALA A 167 4.87 13.81 20.03
CA ALA A 167 5.98 12.96 20.43
C ALA A 167 6.41 12.09 19.24
N ASN A 168 7.73 12.07 18.99
CA ASN A 168 8.33 11.18 18.00
C ASN A 168 8.69 9.83 18.64
N ASP A 169 9.00 8.83 17.81
CA ASP A 169 9.51 7.55 18.29
C ASP A 169 10.89 7.71 18.96
N PHE A 170 11.20 6.77 19.86
CA PHE A 170 12.54 6.68 20.43
C PHE A 170 13.53 6.12 19.40
N ILE A 171 14.67 6.80 19.26
CA ILE A 171 15.82 6.39 18.43
C ILE A 171 17.08 6.68 19.25
N ASP A 172 17.97 5.69 19.35
CA ASP A 172 19.20 5.76 20.16
C ASP A 172 18.93 6.23 21.61
N ASP A 173 17.91 5.65 22.24
CA ASP A 173 17.46 5.97 23.61
C ASP A 173 16.92 7.40 23.82
N MET A 174 16.70 8.17 22.76
CA MET A 174 16.20 9.54 22.83
C MET A 174 14.95 9.75 21.96
N ALA A 175 14.12 10.72 22.34
CA ALA A 175 12.99 11.14 21.53
C ALA A 175 12.83 12.65 21.53
N LEU A 176 12.44 13.23 20.40
CA LEU A 176 12.00 14.62 20.35
C LEU A 176 10.51 14.71 20.69
N VAL A 177 10.17 15.65 21.56
CA VAL A 177 8.78 15.94 21.94
C VAL A 177 8.48 17.43 21.78
N LYS A 178 7.29 17.77 21.31
CA LYS A 178 6.82 19.16 21.31
C LYS A 178 6.20 19.46 22.68
N ILE A 179 6.80 20.41 23.41
CA ILE A 179 6.33 20.82 24.73
C ILE A 179 5.17 21.80 24.58
N LYS A 180 5.36 22.79 23.71
CA LYS A 180 4.38 23.80 23.31
C LYS A 180 4.82 24.45 22.00
N ASP A 181 4.06 25.41 21.49
CA ASP A 181 4.44 26.17 20.30
C ASP A 181 5.87 26.72 20.37
N ASN A 182 6.60 26.44 19.29
CA ASN A 182 8.00 26.77 19.08
C ASN A 182 8.96 26.28 20.19
N GLU A 183 8.58 25.27 20.98
CA GLU A 183 9.41 24.73 22.06
C GLU A 183 9.43 23.20 22.03
N TYR A 184 10.58 22.64 21.65
CA TYR A 184 10.81 21.19 21.55
C TYR A 184 11.80 20.75 22.61
N GLY A 185 11.61 19.56 23.17
CA GLY A 185 12.52 18.94 24.11
C GLY A 185 13.08 17.64 23.57
N LEU A 186 14.40 17.43 23.73
CA LEU A 186 14.98 16.09 23.58
C LEU A 186 14.91 15.40 24.94
N ILE A 187 14.30 14.22 25.02
CA ILE A 187 14.12 13.48 26.27
C ILE A 187 14.82 12.12 26.24
N ASP A 188 15.20 11.62 27.42
CA ASP A 188 15.62 10.22 27.61
C ASP A 188 14.43 9.28 27.87
N LYS A 189 14.74 7.99 28.03
CA LYS A 189 13.79 6.89 28.27
C LYS A 189 13.01 7.00 29.58
N GLU A 190 13.45 7.83 30.51
CA GLU A 190 12.80 8.16 31.78
C GLU A 190 11.95 9.45 31.67
N GLY A 191 12.00 10.13 30.51
CA GLY A 191 11.28 11.37 30.25
C GLY A 191 11.97 12.61 30.82
N LYS A 192 13.24 12.52 31.19
CA LYS A 192 14.05 13.67 31.59
C LYS A 192 14.42 14.47 30.36
N VAL A 193 14.19 15.78 30.42
CA VAL A 193 14.59 16.71 29.36
C VAL A 193 16.11 16.87 29.37
N LEU A 194 16.73 16.47 28.27
CA LEU A 194 18.17 16.60 28.01
C LEU A 194 18.51 18.00 27.49
N ASN A 195 17.67 18.55 26.61
CA ASN A 195 17.81 19.90 26.08
C ASN A 195 16.47 20.46 25.58
N ILE A 196 16.37 21.79 25.45
CA ILE A 196 15.19 22.51 24.92
C ILE A 196 15.62 23.38 23.74
N TYR A 197 14.88 23.29 22.64
CA TYR A 197 15.08 24.06 21.42
C TYR A 197 13.91 25.00 21.18
N LYS A 198 14.21 26.26 20.85
CA LYS A 198 13.23 27.32 20.63
C LYS A 198 13.18 27.72 19.17
N TYR A 199 12.55 26.88 18.36
CA TYR A 199 12.42 27.04 16.91
C TYR A 199 11.01 26.70 16.46
N TYR A 200 10.60 27.20 15.30
CA TYR A 200 9.30 26.87 14.71
C TYR A 200 9.17 25.35 14.47
N LEU A 201 10.22 24.77 13.90
CA LEU A 201 10.30 23.33 13.62
C LEU A 201 11.66 22.78 14.08
N VAL A 202 11.63 21.60 14.69
CA VAL A 202 12.82 20.76 14.93
C VAL A 202 12.46 19.32 14.56
N SER A 203 13.33 18.65 13.81
CA SER A 203 13.16 17.26 13.37
C SER A 203 13.72 16.27 14.39
N GLN A 204 13.45 14.97 14.21
CA GLN A 204 13.96 13.95 15.13
C GLN A 204 15.49 13.99 15.21
N TYR A 205 16.04 13.74 16.41
CA TYR A 205 17.48 13.57 16.56
C TYR A 205 17.89 12.26 15.92
N GLY A 206 18.67 12.37 14.84
CA GLY A 206 19.22 11.26 14.10
C GLY A 206 20.63 11.60 13.67
N ASP A 207 21.51 10.62 13.69
CA ASP A 207 22.80 10.75 13.04
C ASP A 207 23.67 11.90 13.58
N GLY A 208 23.45 12.31 14.82
CA GLY A 208 24.18 13.40 15.48
C GLY A 208 23.61 14.80 15.28
N VAL A 209 22.58 14.99 14.46
CA VAL A 209 22.03 16.31 14.09
C VAL A 209 20.49 16.31 14.04
N MET A 210 19.90 17.50 13.99
CA MET A 210 18.47 17.72 13.74
C MET A 210 18.31 18.82 12.71
N MET A 211 17.35 18.65 11.79
CA MET A 211 16.91 19.73 10.92
C MET A 211 16.07 20.72 11.74
N PHE A 212 16.20 22.02 11.47
CA PHE A 212 15.40 23.05 12.12
C PHE A 212 15.01 24.17 11.15
N SER A 213 13.94 24.88 11.49
CA SER A 213 13.52 26.13 10.83
C SER A 213 13.06 27.15 11.87
N GLU A 214 13.39 28.43 11.64
CA GLU A 214 13.11 29.53 12.56
C GLU A 214 11.67 30.07 12.45
N GLU A 215 11.04 29.91 11.28
CA GLU A 215 9.73 30.47 10.97
C GLU A 215 8.92 29.60 10.00
N SER A 216 7.61 29.84 9.93
CA SER A 216 6.72 29.11 9.03
C SER A 216 7.07 29.37 7.57
N GLY A 217 7.41 28.31 6.83
CA GLY A 217 7.84 28.42 5.43
C GLY A 217 9.25 28.99 5.26
N GLY A 218 10.00 29.18 6.35
CA GLY A 218 11.39 29.60 6.32
C GLY A 218 12.33 28.46 5.89
N SER A 219 13.56 28.83 5.54
CA SER A 219 14.58 27.87 5.15
C SER A 219 14.95 26.89 6.28
N TYR A 220 15.46 25.74 5.89
CA TYR A 220 15.94 24.69 6.77
C TYR A 220 17.46 24.78 6.96
N GLY A 221 17.89 24.58 8.20
CA GLY A 221 19.28 24.39 8.61
C GLY A 221 19.42 23.15 9.49
N TYR A 222 20.60 22.95 10.08
CA TYR A 222 20.87 21.81 10.94
C TYR A 222 21.60 22.23 12.23
N ILE A 223 21.18 21.65 13.36
CA ILE A 223 21.75 21.84 14.69
C ILE A 223 22.23 20.51 15.28
N ASP A 224 23.19 20.56 16.22
CA ASP A 224 23.55 19.39 17.05
C ASP A 224 22.58 19.22 18.24
N LYS A 225 22.76 18.15 19.03
CA LYS A 225 21.97 17.90 20.27
C LYS A 225 22.11 18.97 21.36
N ASN A 226 23.11 19.83 21.28
CA ASN A 226 23.30 20.94 22.22
C ASN A 226 22.62 22.21 21.71
N GLY A 227 22.11 22.23 20.48
CA GLY A 227 21.50 23.39 19.83
C GLY A 227 22.50 24.26 19.08
N ASN A 228 23.74 23.81 18.88
CA ASN A 228 24.72 24.55 18.08
C ASN A 228 24.39 24.42 16.60
N ILE A 229 24.33 25.53 15.87
CA ILE A 229 24.10 25.54 14.42
C ILE A 229 25.31 24.94 13.72
N ILE A 230 25.10 23.83 13.03
CA ILE A 230 26.08 23.14 12.17
C ILE A 230 26.00 23.70 10.75
N ILE A 231 24.77 23.87 10.25
CA ILE A 231 24.49 24.43 8.93
C ILE A 231 23.41 25.48 9.11
N LYS A 232 23.68 26.72 8.67
CA LYS A 232 22.71 27.81 8.77
C LYS A 232 21.48 27.51 7.90
N PRO A 233 20.29 28.03 8.27
CA PRO A 233 19.10 27.89 7.44
C PRO A 233 19.29 28.53 6.06
N ILE A 234 19.36 27.71 5.01
CA ILE A 234 19.53 28.15 3.62
C ILE A 234 18.76 27.31 2.61
N PHE A 235 18.27 26.13 3.01
CA PHE A 235 17.61 25.19 2.10
C PHE A 235 16.11 25.43 2.11
N THR A 236 15.49 25.53 0.95
CA THR A 236 14.02 25.59 0.81
C THR A 236 13.38 24.23 1.02
N SER A 237 14.13 23.15 0.77
CA SER A 237 13.75 21.76 1.04
C SER A 237 14.95 20.98 1.57
N ALA A 238 14.74 20.18 2.61
CA ALA A 238 15.76 19.40 3.28
C ALA A 238 15.15 18.13 3.90
N THR A 239 15.87 17.02 3.84
CA THR A 239 15.54 15.80 4.60
C THR A 239 16.26 15.78 5.94
N GLU A 240 15.85 14.90 6.84
CA GLU A 240 16.71 14.50 7.96
C GLU A 240 18.01 13.87 7.43
N PHE A 241 19.04 13.83 8.28
CA PHE A 241 20.26 13.10 7.96
C PHE A 241 20.04 11.60 8.15
N ASP A 242 20.39 10.83 7.14
CA ASP A 242 20.36 9.37 7.15
C ASP A 242 21.69 8.83 6.58
N ASP A 243 22.32 7.92 7.32
CA ASP A 243 23.68 7.39 7.08
C ASP A 243 24.75 8.45 6.75
N GLY A 244 24.55 9.68 7.23
CA GLY A 244 25.46 10.81 7.18
C GLY A 244 25.26 11.78 6.02
N PHE A 245 24.12 11.65 5.34
CA PHE A 245 23.78 12.48 4.18
C PHE A 245 22.39 13.07 4.30
N ALA A 246 22.18 14.21 3.68
CA ALA A 246 20.85 14.81 3.54
C ALA A 246 20.62 15.24 2.09
N ILE A 247 19.38 15.10 1.64
CA ILE A 247 18.93 15.55 0.33
C ILE A 247 18.39 16.97 0.51
N VAL A 248 18.86 17.90 -0.32
CA VAL A 248 18.55 19.33 -0.16
C VAL A 248 18.26 20.02 -1.48
N SER A 249 17.50 21.11 -1.42
CA SER A 249 17.30 22.07 -2.50
C SER A 249 17.32 23.50 -1.94
N THR A 250 17.71 24.45 -2.79
CA THR A 250 17.62 25.90 -2.53
C THR A 250 16.59 26.58 -3.42
N GLU A 251 15.90 25.82 -4.27
CA GLU A 251 14.93 26.34 -5.23
C GLU A 251 13.56 26.49 -4.56
N GLU A 252 12.84 27.56 -4.86
CA GLU A 252 11.52 27.82 -4.28
C GLU A 252 10.49 26.76 -4.70
N ASN A 253 10.74 26.07 -5.81
CA ASN A 253 9.87 25.03 -6.32
C ASN A 253 10.19 23.70 -5.65
N TYR A 254 9.20 23.10 -4.98
CA TYR A 254 9.30 21.77 -4.34
C TYR A 254 9.58 20.61 -5.33
N ASN A 255 9.74 20.87 -6.62
CA ASN A 255 10.03 19.87 -7.65
C ASN A 255 11.54 19.72 -7.94
N GLY A 256 12.39 20.45 -7.18
CA GLY A 256 13.84 20.42 -7.31
C GLY A 256 14.39 21.57 -8.17
N PRO A 257 15.64 21.46 -8.64
CA PRO A 257 16.56 20.34 -8.48
C PRO A 257 16.99 20.03 -7.05
N TYR A 258 17.32 18.76 -6.83
CA TYR A 258 17.82 18.20 -5.58
C TYR A 258 19.30 17.84 -5.68
N GLY A 259 20.03 18.12 -4.60
CA GLY A 259 21.42 17.74 -4.37
C GLY A 259 21.56 16.93 -3.08
N VAL A 260 22.79 16.53 -2.78
CA VAL A 260 23.12 15.76 -1.57
C VAL A 260 24.27 16.44 -0.85
N ILE A 261 24.15 16.63 0.46
CA ILE A 261 25.18 17.21 1.32
C ILE A 261 25.63 16.22 2.38
N ASN A 262 26.87 16.39 2.86
CA ASN A 262 27.37 15.72 4.05
C ASN A 262 27.06 16.53 5.33
N LYS A 263 27.39 16.00 6.52
CA LYS A 263 27.18 16.66 7.82
C LYS A 263 27.90 18.00 8.00
N LYS A 264 28.86 18.35 7.13
CA LYS A 264 29.52 19.67 7.13
C LYS A 264 28.82 20.69 6.21
N GLY A 265 27.78 20.27 5.49
CA GLY A 265 27.10 21.08 4.48
C GLY A 265 27.82 21.14 3.14
N GLU A 266 28.84 20.29 2.92
CA GLU A 266 29.53 20.22 1.64
C GLU A 266 28.71 19.36 0.66
N TYR A 267 28.52 19.83 -0.56
CA TYR A 267 27.83 19.08 -1.60
C TYR A 267 28.65 17.86 -2.03
N ILE A 268 28.03 16.68 -1.91
CA ILE A 268 28.45 15.44 -2.57
C ILE A 268 27.94 15.43 -4.01
N PHE A 269 26.68 15.84 -4.18
CA PHE A 269 26.09 16.13 -5.48
C PHE A 269 25.45 17.51 -5.44
N THR A 270 25.85 18.37 -6.39
CA THR A 270 25.19 19.67 -6.56
C THR A 270 23.74 19.49 -7.01
N PRO A 271 22.81 20.40 -6.67
CA PRO A 271 21.41 20.25 -7.03
C PRO A 271 21.18 20.29 -8.55
N ILE A 272 21.00 19.12 -9.16
CA ILE A 272 20.67 18.97 -10.59
C ILE A 272 19.63 17.88 -10.88
N PHE A 273 19.25 17.09 -9.87
CA PHE A 273 18.38 15.92 -10.06
C PHE A 273 16.91 16.28 -9.82
N SER A 274 16.00 15.70 -10.60
CA SER A 274 14.55 15.81 -10.33
C SER A 274 14.15 15.06 -9.07
N GLU A 275 14.91 14.02 -8.72
CA GLU A 275 14.66 13.18 -7.56
C GLU A 275 15.96 12.55 -7.08
N VAL A 276 16.14 12.48 -5.77
CA VAL A 276 17.19 11.67 -5.14
C VAL A 276 16.52 10.78 -4.10
N ARG A 277 16.88 9.49 -4.05
CA ARG A 277 16.43 8.58 -2.99
C ARG A 277 17.61 7.85 -2.38
N TYR A 278 17.63 7.75 -1.04
CA TYR A 278 18.54 6.83 -0.37
C TYR A 278 18.11 5.40 -0.62
N LEU A 279 19.08 4.54 -0.95
CA LEU A 279 18.85 3.13 -1.24
C LEU A 279 19.46 2.22 -0.16
N GLY A 280 20.05 2.75 0.91
CA GLY A 280 20.80 1.93 1.86
C GLY A 280 22.21 1.58 1.38
N GLU A 281 23.05 1.16 2.31
CA GLU A 281 24.43 0.71 2.07
C GLU A 281 25.26 1.68 1.21
N ASP A 282 25.21 2.98 1.51
CA ASP A 282 25.97 4.02 0.79
C ASP A 282 25.57 4.19 -0.69
N ARG A 283 24.30 3.97 -1.03
CA ARG A 283 23.78 4.09 -2.41
C ARG A 283 22.62 5.05 -2.54
N LEU A 284 22.58 5.70 -3.68
CA LEU A 284 21.58 6.71 -4.04
C LEU A 284 20.97 6.37 -5.40
N ALA A 285 19.66 6.52 -5.55
CA ALA A 285 19.04 6.65 -6.86
C ALA A 285 19.08 8.12 -7.26
N LEU A 286 19.70 8.42 -8.40
CA LEU A 286 19.81 9.77 -8.95
C LEU A 286 18.88 9.87 -10.15
N GLY A 287 17.81 10.67 -10.04
CA GLY A 287 16.76 10.81 -11.05
C GLY A 287 16.97 12.01 -11.97
N MET A 288 16.76 11.79 -13.26
CA MET A 288 16.66 12.85 -14.26
C MET A 288 15.29 12.79 -14.96
N PRO A 289 14.68 13.94 -15.29
CA PRO A 289 13.40 13.95 -15.98
C PRO A 289 13.53 13.40 -17.41
N ILE A 290 12.55 12.62 -17.86
CA ILE A 290 12.41 12.14 -19.25
C ILE A 290 11.05 12.53 -19.83
N GLY A 291 10.98 12.68 -21.15
CA GLY A 291 9.76 13.10 -21.83
C GLY A 291 9.59 14.62 -21.85
N LYS A 292 8.37 15.07 -22.18
CA LYS A 292 8.04 16.50 -22.18
C LYS A 292 7.68 16.91 -20.75
N PRO A 293 8.28 17.98 -20.21
CA PRO A 293 7.83 18.53 -18.94
C PRO A 293 6.38 18.99 -19.01
N LEU A 294 5.68 18.89 -17.88
CA LEU A 294 4.34 19.44 -17.74
C LEU A 294 4.38 20.91 -17.34
N GLY A 295 3.86 21.78 -18.21
CA GLY A 295 3.86 23.23 -18.00
C GLY A 295 5.23 23.87 -18.19
N ASP A 296 5.46 24.99 -17.49
CA ASP A 296 6.72 25.74 -17.56
C ASP A 296 7.83 25.15 -16.66
N ASP A 297 7.49 24.20 -15.78
CA ASP A 297 8.43 23.55 -14.85
C ASP A 297 9.05 22.29 -15.49
N LYS A 298 10.36 22.34 -15.74
CA LYS A 298 11.12 21.27 -16.39
C LYS A 298 11.23 19.98 -15.56
N PHE A 299 10.87 20.02 -14.28
CA PHE A 299 11.06 18.91 -13.35
C PHE A 299 9.80 18.07 -13.08
N ILE A 300 8.64 18.46 -13.60
CA ILE A 300 7.42 17.65 -13.55
C ILE A 300 7.40 16.69 -14.75
N ALA A 301 8.19 15.63 -14.66
CA ALA A 301 8.29 14.57 -15.67
C ALA A 301 8.67 13.22 -15.02
N PRO A 302 8.38 12.06 -15.64
CA PRO A 302 8.83 10.78 -15.11
C PRO A 302 10.36 10.78 -14.97
N SER A 303 10.87 10.18 -13.91
CA SER A 303 12.32 10.10 -13.68
C SER A 303 12.91 8.80 -14.26
N ILE A 304 14.06 8.93 -14.92
CA ILE A 304 14.97 7.82 -15.20
C ILE A 304 16.15 7.89 -14.25
N PHE A 305 16.56 6.76 -13.69
CA PHE A 305 17.50 6.70 -12.60
C PHE A 305 18.86 6.13 -13.03
N ALA A 306 19.92 6.75 -12.51
CA ALA A 306 21.24 6.19 -12.34
C ALA A 306 21.47 5.80 -10.88
N ILE A 307 22.49 4.98 -10.62
CA ILE A 307 22.94 4.67 -9.26
C ILE A 307 24.15 5.56 -8.96
N GLY A 308 24.07 6.29 -7.86
CA GLY A 308 25.20 6.99 -7.26
C GLY A 308 25.65 6.32 -5.97
N ASP A 309 26.81 6.73 -5.48
CA ASP A 309 27.25 6.47 -4.11
C ASP A 309 27.42 7.77 -3.32
N THR A 310 27.54 7.61 -2.01
CA THR A 310 27.69 8.72 -1.06
C THR A 310 29.10 9.33 -1.06
N SER A 311 30.01 8.81 -1.88
CA SER A 311 31.32 9.42 -2.15
C SER A 311 31.30 10.36 -3.37
N GLY A 312 30.13 10.55 -4.01
CA GLY A 312 29.95 11.46 -5.14
C GLY A 312 30.17 10.80 -6.50
N ASN A 313 30.27 9.47 -6.57
CA ASN A 313 30.42 8.77 -7.85
C ASN A 313 29.06 8.43 -8.45
N VAL A 314 28.91 8.64 -9.76
CA VAL A 314 27.81 8.09 -10.55
C VAL A 314 28.26 6.75 -11.13
N LEU A 315 27.69 5.65 -10.64
CA LEU A 315 28.12 4.28 -10.93
C LEU A 315 27.51 3.70 -12.21
N THR A 316 26.38 4.24 -12.66
CA THR A 316 25.71 3.77 -13.89
C THR A 316 25.21 4.92 -14.75
N GLN A 317 24.95 4.64 -16.03
CA GLN A 317 24.11 5.50 -16.86
C GLN A 317 22.68 5.56 -16.31
N PHE A 318 21.94 6.62 -16.69
CA PHE A 318 20.52 6.76 -16.44
C PHE A 318 19.72 5.81 -17.34
N LYS A 319 19.25 4.69 -16.78
CA LYS A 319 18.61 3.62 -17.55
C LYS A 319 17.55 2.82 -16.79
N TYR A 320 17.34 3.13 -15.51
CA TYR A 320 16.41 2.40 -14.65
C TYR A 320 15.14 3.21 -14.43
N TYR A 321 13.98 2.59 -14.51
CA TYR A 321 12.70 3.22 -14.17
C TYR A 321 12.33 3.02 -12.69
N ALA A 322 12.90 1.99 -12.06
CA ALA A 322 12.76 1.75 -10.64
C ALA A 322 14.04 1.09 -10.11
N ILE A 323 14.39 1.43 -8.87
CA ILE A 323 15.51 0.84 -8.12
C ILE A 323 15.01 0.65 -6.69
N GLY A 324 15.15 -0.56 -6.16
CA GLY A 324 14.86 -0.87 -4.76
C GLY A 324 16.03 -0.57 -3.83
N SER A 325 15.79 -0.66 -2.53
CA SER A 325 16.86 -0.56 -1.53
C SER A 325 17.82 -1.76 -1.62
N TYR A 326 19.07 -1.52 -1.26
CA TYR A 326 20.09 -2.54 -1.09
C TYR A 326 19.90 -3.27 0.24
N GLU A 327 19.87 -4.59 0.16
CA GLU A 327 19.89 -5.48 1.31
C GLU A 327 20.99 -6.53 1.10
N LYS A 328 22.00 -6.52 1.96
CA LYS A 328 23.17 -7.43 1.88
C LYS A 328 23.89 -7.32 0.53
N GLY A 329 24.10 -6.10 0.05
CA GLY A 329 24.83 -5.81 -1.19
C GLY A 329 24.04 -6.03 -2.49
N VAL A 330 22.73 -6.29 -2.41
CA VAL A 330 21.87 -6.59 -3.56
C VAL A 330 20.62 -5.71 -3.54
N ALA A 331 20.28 -5.13 -4.68
CA ALA A 331 19.00 -4.44 -4.90
C ALA A 331 18.32 -4.99 -6.16
N TYR A 332 17.01 -4.76 -6.32
CA TYR A 332 16.37 -4.92 -7.62
C TYR A 332 16.42 -3.61 -8.43
N ALA A 333 16.41 -3.72 -9.75
CA ALA A 333 16.19 -2.60 -10.66
C ALA A 333 15.31 -3.02 -11.83
N SER A 334 14.57 -2.07 -12.38
CA SER A 334 13.69 -2.28 -13.54
C SER A 334 14.11 -1.39 -14.70
N ASN A 335 14.14 -1.97 -15.90
CA ASN A 335 14.11 -1.21 -17.15
C ASN A 335 12.69 -1.26 -17.75
N ASN A 336 12.49 -0.80 -19.00
CA ASN A 336 11.16 -0.76 -19.63
C ASN A 336 10.50 -2.16 -19.75
N ASN A 337 11.30 -3.23 -19.80
CA ASN A 337 10.83 -4.57 -20.17
C ASN A 337 10.98 -5.61 -19.06
N SER A 338 11.86 -5.40 -18.08
CA SER A 338 12.24 -6.42 -17.10
C SER A 338 12.73 -5.84 -15.79
N THR A 339 12.52 -6.61 -14.72
CA THR A 339 13.09 -6.41 -13.38
C THR A 339 14.14 -7.49 -13.11
N PHE A 340 15.25 -7.12 -12.48
CA PHE A 340 16.38 -8.00 -12.20
C PHE A 340 17.16 -7.50 -10.98
N PHE A 341 18.05 -8.32 -10.44
CA PHE A 341 18.94 -7.94 -9.36
C PHE A 341 20.23 -7.28 -9.86
N ILE A 342 20.73 -6.32 -9.09
CA ILE A 342 21.96 -5.59 -9.29
C ILE A 342 22.84 -5.63 -8.03
N ASP A 343 24.15 -5.61 -8.23
CA ASP A 343 25.12 -5.43 -7.14
C ASP A 343 25.29 -3.94 -6.80
N LYS A 344 26.09 -3.63 -5.77
CA LYS A 344 26.39 -2.24 -5.36
C LYS A 344 27.02 -1.38 -6.45
N ASN A 345 27.54 -1.93 -7.55
CA ASN A 345 28.05 -1.12 -8.67
C ASN A 345 27.00 -0.95 -9.77
N GLY A 346 25.77 -1.38 -9.52
CA GLY A 346 24.68 -1.35 -10.48
C GLY A 346 24.83 -2.36 -11.61
N LYS A 347 25.69 -3.37 -11.45
CA LYS A 347 25.87 -4.44 -12.44
C LYS A 347 24.86 -5.55 -12.18
N ILE A 348 24.25 -6.04 -13.26
CA ILE A 348 23.28 -7.14 -13.20
C ILE A 348 23.94 -8.41 -12.63
N ILE A 349 23.29 -9.01 -11.64
CA ILE A 349 23.70 -10.27 -11.03
C ILE A 349 23.09 -11.42 -11.85
N ASN A 350 23.81 -11.91 -12.85
CA ASN A 350 23.32 -12.92 -13.79
C ASN A 350 23.04 -14.30 -13.16
N SER A 351 23.51 -14.56 -11.94
CA SER A 351 23.20 -15.78 -11.18
C SER A 351 21.83 -15.72 -10.49
N LEU A 352 21.16 -14.57 -10.51
CA LEU A 352 19.81 -14.37 -10.00
C LEU A 352 18.83 -14.10 -11.16
N PRO A 353 17.52 -14.28 -10.94
CA PRO A 353 16.53 -14.19 -12.00
C PRO A 353 16.39 -12.77 -12.55
N LYS A 354 16.13 -12.73 -13.85
CA LYS A 354 15.58 -11.58 -14.56
C LYS A 354 14.17 -11.94 -15.00
N VAL A 355 13.19 -11.13 -14.64
CA VAL A 355 11.79 -11.38 -14.96
C VAL A 355 11.20 -10.28 -15.83
N LYS A 356 10.35 -10.66 -16.78
CA LYS A 356 9.65 -9.74 -17.68
C LYS A 356 8.56 -8.97 -16.91
N GLY A 357 8.46 -7.68 -17.17
CA GLY A 357 7.55 -6.75 -16.49
C GLY A 357 8.31 -5.79 -15.58
N SER A 358 7.56 -4.96 -14.85
CA SER A 358 8.11 -3.99 -13.89
C SER A 358 7.53 -4.23 -12.51
N GLY A 359 8.34 -4.08 -11.47
CA GLY A 359 7.88 -4.17 -10.10
C GLY A 359 9.04 -4.42 -9.15
N GLU A 360 8.79 -5.23 -8.14
CA GLU A 360 9.72 -5.52 -7.05
C GLU A 360 10.21 -6.97 -7.11
N LEU A 361 11.50 -7.17 -6.82
CA LEU A 361 12.09 -8.46 -6.50
C LEU A 361 12.74 -8.40 -5.12
N LYS A 362 12.47 -9.38 -4.28
CA LYS A 362 13.07 -9.52 -2.94
C LYS A 362 13.60 -10.93 -2.74
N ILE A 363 14.78 -11.06 -2.16
CA ILE A 363 15.32 -12.36 -1.76
C ILE A 363 14.72 -12.68 -0.38
N LYS A 364 13.84 -13.70 -0.32
CA LYS A 364 13.28 -14.22 0.93
C LYS A 364 13.93 -15.56 1.23
N ASP A 365 14.94 -15.53 2.09
CA ASP A 365 15.73 -16.70 2.48
C ASP A 365 16.32 -17.43 1.26
N ASP A 366 15.79 -18.61 0.93
CA ASP A 366 16.25 -19.43 -0.21
C ASP A 366 15.40 -19.26 -1.48
N ILE A 367 14.38 -18.41 -1.44
CA ILE A 367 13.49 -18.13 -2.57
C ILE A 367 13.50 -16.64 -2.93
N ILE A 368 12.83 -16.31 -4.02
CA ILE A 368 12.65 -14.95 -4.48
C ILE A 368 11.16 -14.65 -4.53
N TYR A 369 10.78 -13.61 -3.81
CA TYR A 369 9.48 -12.97 -3.96
C TYR A 369 9.55 -12.00 -5.15
N ALA A 370 8.55 -12.05 -6.00
CA ALA A 370 8.42 -11.19 -7.16
C ALA A 370 7.01 -10.60 -7.16
N ASN A 371 6.90 -9.27 -7.03
CA ASN A 371 5.66 -8.57 -7.30
C ASN A 371 5.82 -7.80 -8.61
N ILE A 372 5.54 -8.46 -9.72
CA ILE A 372 5.76 -7.91 -11.06
C ILE A 372 4.41 -7.64 -11.70
N ASP A 373 4.23 -6.42 -12.20
CA ASP A 373 2.98 -5.96 -12.82
C ASP A 373 1.75 -6.21 -11.90
N TYR A 374 1.90 -5.95 -10.60
CA TYR A 374 0.86 -6.18 -9.57
C TYR A 374 0.41 -7.65 -9.46
N SER A 375 1.28 -8.59 -9.82
CA SER A 375 1.07 -10.02 -9.63
C SER A 375 2.18 -10.55 -8.71
N PRO A 376 1.87 -10.85 -7.43
CA PRO A 376 2.84 -11.43 -6.50
C PRO A 376 2.99 -12.95 -6.75
N TYR A 377 4.23 -13.42 -6.88
CA TYR A 377 4.56 -14.82 -7.07
C TYR A 377 5.97 -15.15 -6.57
N TYR A 378 6.35 -16.43 -6.62
CA TYR A 378 7.60 -16.92 -6.04
C TYR A 378 8.44 -17.71 -7.03
N LEU A 379 9.74 -17.49 -6.96
CA LEU A 379 10.75 -18.13 -7.80
C LEU A 379 11.82 -18.78 -6.92
N THR A 380 12.46 -19.82 -7.44
CA THR A 380 13.77 -20.27 -6.96
C THR A 380 14.84 -19.23 -7.30
N ARG A 381 16.02 -19.30 -6.67
CA ARG A 381 17.15 -18.42 -7.01
C ARG A 381 17.64 -18.56 -8.46
N SER A 382 17.39 -19.71 -9.11
CA SER A 382 17.69 -19.91 -10.53
C SER A 382 16.58 -19.44 -11.47
N GLY A 383 15.48 -18.90 -10.95
CA GLY A 383 14.39 -18.32 -11.73
C GLY A 383 13.27 -19.29 -12.13
N LYS A 384 13.30 -20.54 -11.65
CA LYS A 384 12.17 -21.46 -11.81
C LYS A 384 11.00 -21.01 -10.93
N ILE A 385 9.79 -20.91 -11.52
CA ILE A 385 8.56 -20.60 -10.78
C ILE A 385 8.28 -21.69 -9.74
N ILE A 386 8.10 -21.26 -8.49
CA ILE A 386 7.64 -22.09 -7.37
C ILE A 386 6.11 -22.06 -7.33
N TYR A 387 5.55 -20.86 -7.37
CA TYR A 387 4.11 -20.63 -7.41
C TYR A 387 3.85 -19.31 -8.11
N LYS A 388 2.77 -19.24 -8.90
CA LYS A 388 2.21 -18.01 -9.46
C LYS A 388 0.68 -18.10 -9.37
N PRO A 389 -0.02 -17.00 -9.05
CA PRO A 389 -1.48 -16.96 -9.11
C PRO A 389 -1.99 -17.43 -10.46
N ASN A 390 -3.11 -18.13 -10.46
CA ASN A 390 -3.74 -18.64 -11.68
C ASN A 390 -4.26 -17.49 -12.54
N ASP A 391 -3.87 -17.47 -13.81
CA ASP A 391 -4.43 -16.52 -14.79
C ASP A 391 -5.82 -16.99 -15.29
N GLU A 392 -6.18 -18.26 -15.08
CA GLU A 392 -7.46 -18.87 -15.43
C GLU A 392 -8.37 -18.98 -14.20
N ILE A 393 -9.54 -18.35 -14.24
CA ILE A 393 -10.57 -18.37 -13.21
C ILE A 393 -11.71 -19.28 -13.68
N ILE A 394 -11.83 -20.45 -13.06
CA ILE A 394 -12.89 -21.41 -13.36
C ILE A 394 -14.20 -20.90 -12.75
N LEU A 395 -15.24 -20.74 -13.55
CA LEU A 395 -16.58 -20.32 -13.11
C LEU A 395 -17.44 -21.54 -12.79
N ASP A 396 -17.45 -22.51 -13.71
CA ASP A 396 -18.08 -23.83 -13.56
C ASP A 396 -17.44 -24.84 -14.55
N ASN A 397 -18.14 -25.95 -14.82
CA ASN A 397 -17.66 -26.99 -15.75
C ASN A 397 -17.67 -26.55 -17.23
N ARG A 398 -18.29 -25.41 -17.56
CA ARG A 398 -18.44 -24.89 -18.93
C ARG A 398 -17.58 -23.65 -19.15
N TYR A 399 -17.63 -22.68 -18.24
CA TYR A 399 -17.05 -21.36 -18.42
C TYR A 399 -15.82 -21.12 -17.54
N PHE A 400 -14.90 -20.32 -18.07
CA PHE A 400 -13.77 -19.78 -17.35
C PHE A 400 -13.37 -18.42 -17.91
N VAL A 401 -12.70 -17.60 -17.09
CA VAL A 401 -12.18 -16.29 -17.47
C VAL A 401 -10.66 -16.33 -17.44
N ILE A 402 -10.02 -15.99 -18.55
CA ILE A 402 -8.56 -15.82 -18.63
C ILE A 402 -8.22 -14.35 -18.40
N LYS A 403 -7.21 -14.11 -17.57
CA LYS A 403 -6.60 -12.80 -17.33
C LYS A 403 -5.54 -12.49 -18.39
N GLU A 404 -5.90 -11.70 -19.41
CA GLU A 404 -4.97 -11.32 -20.49
C GLU A 404 -4.24 -10.01 -20.15
N ARG A 405 -2.91 -10.04 -20.13
CA ARG A 405 -2.07 -8.87 -19.82
C ARG A 405 -1.78 -8.03 -21.07
N TYR A 406 -2.05 -6.72 -21.01
CA TYR A 406 -1.62 -5.73 -22.00
C TYR A 406 -0.78 -4.63 -21.33
N LYS A 407 0.50 -4.54 -21.70
CA LYS A 407 1.48 -3.59 -21.15
C LYS A 407 2.38 -3.06 -22.28
N PRO A 408 1.98 -2.00 -22.99
CA PRO A 408 2.75 -1.47 -24.12
C PRO A 408 4.04 -0.77 -23.68
N ASN A 409 4.06 -0.12 -22.50
CA ASN A 409 5.25 0.55 -21.94
C ASN A 409 5.21 0.53 -20.39
N PHE A 410 6.15 1.21 -19.73
CA PHE A 410 6.25 1.23 -18.27
C PHE A 410 5.09 1.96 -17.56
N ASN A 411 4.43 2.91 -18.22
CA ASN A 411 3.34 3.72 -17.63
C ASN A 411 1.96 3.07 -17.72
N PHE A 412 1.77 2.06 -18.57
CA PHE A 412 0.45 1.53 -18.89
C PHE A 412 0.39 0.02 -18.68
N LEU A 413 -0.56 -0.45 -17.87
CA LEU A 413 -0.83 -1.87 -17.64
C LEU A 413 -2.32 -2.09 -17.45
N ILE A 414 -2.92 -2.98 -18.25
CA ILE A 414 -4.26 -3.50 -17.99
C ILE A 414 -4.28 -5.02 -18.04
N TYR A 415 -5.14 -5.59 -17.21
CA TYR A 415 -5.57 -6.98 -17.31
C TYR A 415 -6.99 -7.03 -17.88
N ILE A 416 -7.14 -7.67 -19.03
CA ILE A 416 -8.37 -7.77 -19.78
C ILE A 416 -8.98 -9.16 -19.53
N PRO A 417 -10.26 -9.27 -19.11
CA PRO A 417 -10.92 -10.56 -19.00
C PRO A 417 -11.23 -11.13 -20.37
N GLN A 418 -10.93 -12.41 -20.57
CA GLN A 418 -11.30 -13.19 -21.74
C GLN A 418 -12.15 -14.39 -21.31
N VAL A 419 -13.46 -14.31 -21.52
CA VAL A 419 -14.40 -15.40 -21.25
C VAL A 419 -14.23 -16.51 -22.28
N LYS A 420 -14.22 -17.75 -21.79
CA LYS A 420 -14.16 -18.99 -22.57
C LYS A 420 -15.29 -19.92 -22.17
N GLY A 421 -15.65 -20.83 -23.09
CA GLY A 421 -16.70 -21.83 -22.85
C GLY A 421 -18.07 -21.47 -23.43
N ILE A 422 -18.19 -20.30 -24.07
CA ILE A 422 -19.40 -19.90 -24.78
C ILE A 422 -19.54 -20.75 -26.03
N LYS A 423 -20.64 -21.51 -26.13
CA LYS A 423 -20.89 -22.49 -27.20
C LYS A 423 -20.76 -21.88 -28.60
N ASN A 424 -21.27 -20.67 -28.80
CA ASN A 424 -21.18 -19.95 -30.07
C ASN A 424 -19.92 -19.07 -30.12
N ARG A 425 -18.93 -19.47 -30.92
CA ARG A 425 -17.67 -18.70 -31.10
C ARG A 425 -17.84 -17.27 -31.59
N ARG A 426 -18.94 -16.92 -32.25
CA ARG A 426 -19.21 -15.52 -32.66
C ARG A 426 -19.67 -14.70 -31.45
N VAL A 427 -20.50 -15.30 -30.59
CA VAL A 427 -20.93 -14.70 -29.32
C VAL A 427 -19.73 -14.53 -28.39
N GLU A 428 -18.89 -15.55 -28.24
CA GLU A 428 -17.65 -15.46 -27.44
C GLU A 428 -16.77 -14.27 -27.88
N ARG A 429 -16.55 -14.13 -29.19
CA ARG A 429 -15.79 -13.01 -29.75
C ARG A 429 -16.45 -11.66 -29.50
N LYS A 430 -17.78 -11.56 -29.61
CA LYS A 430 -18.53 -10.33 -29.32
C LYS A 430 -18.35 -9.92 -27.85
N VAL A 431 -18.52 -10.85 -26.92
CA VAL A 431 -18.34 -10.62 -25.47
C VAL A 431 -16.93 -10.15 -25.17
N ASN A 432 -15.91 -10.87 -25.63
CA ASN A 432 -14.51 -10.54 -25.36
C ASN A 432 -14.05 -9.23 -25.99
N ASN A 433 -14.57 -8.88 -27.18
CA ASN A 433 -14.30 -7.58 -27.79
C ASN A 433 -14.91 -6.44 -26.97
N LYS A 434 -16.14 -6.59 -26.49
CA LYS A 434 -16.79 -5.58 -25.64
C LYS A 434 -16.08 -5.44 -24.30
N LEU A 435 -15.69 -6.55 -23.66
CA LEU A 435 -14.90 -6.54 -22.43
C LEU A 435 -13.55 -5.84 -22.60
N LYS A 436 -12.88 -6.05 -23.73
CA LYS A 436 -11.64 -5.33 -24.06
C LYS A 436 -11.86 -3.82 -24.14
N THR A 437 -12.96 -3.36 -24.77
CA THR A 437 -13.31 -1.93 -24.80
C THR A 437 -13.61 -1.40 -23.40
N LEU A 438 -14.38 -2.12 -22.59
CA LEU A 438 -14.75 -1.68 -21.23
C LEU A 438 -13.58 -1.70 -20.24
N SER A 439 -12.56 -2.53 -20.48
CA SER A 439 -11.35 -2.60 -19.64
C SER A 439 -10.44 -1.37 -19.78
N TYR A 440 -10.70 -0.51 -20.76
CA TYR A 440 -9.98 0.73 -20.97
C TYR A 440 -10.81 1.92 -20.47
N PHE A 441 -10.29 2.65 -19.49
CA PHE A 441 -10.88 3.88 -18.99
C PHE A 441 -9.87 5.03 -19.06
N LYS A 442 -10.26 6.13 -19.71
CA LYS A 442 -9.52 7.41 -19.68
C LYS A 442 -10.53 8.54 -19.47
N PRO A 443 -10.53 9.21 -18.31
CA PRO A 443 -11.62 10.12 -17.91
C PRO A 443 -11.73 11.38 -18.78
N PHE A 444 -10.66 11.79 -19.47
CA PHE A 444 -10.57 13.08 -20.15
C PHE A 444 -10.29 12.99 -21.66
N ALA A 445 -10.52 11.83 -22.29
CA ALA A 445 -10.34 11.69 -23.74
C ALA A 445 -11.70 11.56 -24.44
N GLU A 446 -12.01 12.51 -25.34
CA GLU A 446 -13.17 12.45 -26.24
C GLU A 446 -13.03 11.32 -27.29
N ASP A 447 -11.79 10.91 -27.60
CA ASP A 447 -11.51 9.83 -28.55
C ASP A 447 -11.22 8.50 -27.84
N GLN A 448 -12.11 7.53 -28.07
CA GLN A 448 -11.82 6.12 -27.82
C GLN A 448 -10.55 5.72 -28.59
N ILE A 449 -9.48 5.36 -27.86
CA ILE A 449 -8.28 4.66 -28.34
C ILE A 449 -7.89 5.04 -29.79
N SER A 450 -7.60 6.31 -30.07
CA SER A 450 -7.14 6.71 -31.41
C SER A 450 -5.61 6.73 -31.56
N HIS A 451 -4.86 6.43 -30.49
CA HIS A 451 -3.40 6.36 -30.56
C HIS A 451 -2.93 5.05 -29.94
N SER A 452 -2.35 4.16 -30.76
CA SER A 452 -1.62 3.00 -30.29
C SER A 452 -0.47 3.49 -29.39
N ILE A 453 -0.54 3.21 -28.09
CA ILE A 453 0.57 3.46 -27.17
C ILE A 453 1.72 2.55 -27.59
N ASN A 454 2.87 3.15 -27.91
CA ASN A 454 4.08 2.45 -28.30
C ASN A 454 5.03 2.25 -27.12
N GLU A 455 5.99 1.34 -27.28
CA GLU A 455 6.96 0.99 -26.24
C GLU A 455 7.88 2.15 -25.82
N ASN A 456 8.11 3.11 -26.72
CA ASN A 456 9.01 4.26 -26.50
C ASN A 456 8.26 5.52 -26.07
N ASP A 457 6.93 5.47 -25.99
CA ASP A 457 6.14 6.62 -25.54
C ASP A 457 6.39 6.84 -24.04
N VAL A 458 6.70 8.08 -23.67
CA VAL A 458 6.73 8.54 -22.28
C VAL A 458 5.40 9.25 -22.03
N LEU A 459 4.54 8.63 -21.23
CA LEU A 459 3.22 9.17 -20.94
C LEU A 459 3.31 10.19 -19.80
N ASP A 460 2.47 11.21 -19.88
CA ASP A 460 2.22 12.19 -18.82
C ASP A 460 1.25 11.68 -17.73
N TYR A 461 0.95 10.38 -17.75
CA TYR A 461 0.15 9.69 -16.76
C TYR A 461 0.64 8.24 -16.60
N SER A 462 0.26 7.61 -15.49
CA SER A 462 0.24 6.16 -15.38
C SER A 462 -1.19 5.63 -15.36
N TYR A 463 -1.39 4.44 -15.91
CA TYR A 463 -2.69 3.78 -15.89
C TYR A 463 -2.55 2.31 -15.53
N TYR A 464 -3.27 1.91 -14.49
CA TYR A 464 -3.41 0.52 -14.08
C TYR A 464 -4.87 0.10 -14.15
N GLY A 465 -5.16 -0.98 -14.86
CA GLY A 465 -6.49 -1.58 -14.92
C GLY A 465 -6.47 -3.07 -14.58
N THR A 466 -7.49 -3.52 -13.87
CA THR A 466 -7.67 -4.94 -13.53
C THR A 466 -9.15 -5.29 -13.49
N PHE A 467 -9.44 -6.57 -13.27
CA PHE A 467 -10.80 -7.03 -13.03
C PHE A 467 -10.86 -8.11 -11.96
N GLU A 468 -12.06 -8.29 -11.42
CA GLU A 468 -12.43 -9.39 -10.54
C GLU A 468 -13.78 -9.96 -10.97
N VAL A 469 -14.00 -11.26 -10.70
CA VAL A 469 -15.33 -11.85 -10.80
C VAL A 469 -16.06 -11.55 -9.50
N THR A 470 -17.24 -10.94 -9.58
CA THR A 470 -18.05 -10.59 -8.40
C THR A 470 -19.28 -11.45 -8.26
N PHE A 471 -19.77 -12.05 -9.35
CA PHE A 471 -20.92 -12.94 -9.34
C PHE A 471 -20.88 -13.89 -10.55
N PHE A 472 -21.23 -15.15 -10.32
CA PHE A 472 -21.52 -16.09 -11.39
C PHE A 472 -22.58 -17.12 -10.99
N LYS A 473 -23.73 -17.10 -11.66
CA LYS A 473 -24.84 -18.06 -11.47
C LYS A 473 -25.72 -18.10 -12.71
N ASN A 474 -26.25 -19.27 -13.07
CA ASN A 474 -27.19 -19.45 -14.19
C ASN A 474 -26.73 -18.77 -15.50
N ASP A 475 -25.47 -18.94 -15.88
CA ASP A 475 -24.84 -18.31 -17.06
C ASP A 475 -24.75 -16.77 -16.99
N ILE A 476 -25.17 -16.14 -15.91
CA ILE A 476 -24.96 -14.71 -15.65
C ILE A 476 -23.61 -14.50 -14.98
N LEU A 477 -22.75 -13.72 -15.63
CA LEU A 477 -21.45 -13.29 -15.14
C LEU A 477 -21.48 -11.79 -14.85
N ILE A 478 -21.05 -11.40 -13.65
CA ILE A 478 -20.73 -10.02 -13.32
C ILE A 478 -19.24 -9.93 -13.02
N LEU A 479 -18.59 -9.00 -13.71
CA LEU A 479 -17.21 -8.62 -13.46
C LEU A 479 -17.18 -7.23 -12.84
N SER A 480 -16.20 -6.95 -11.99
CA SER A 480 -15.83 -5.59 -11.60
C SER A 480 -14.56 -5.21 -12.36
N LEU A 481 -14.69 -4.34 -13.37
CA LEU A 481 -13.56 -3.80 -14.12
C LEU A 481 -13.13 -2.49 -13.44
N THR A 482 -11.91 -2.45 -12.91
CA THR A 482 -11.39 -1.27 -12.20
C THR A 482 -10.22 -0.66 -12.94
N GLY A 483 -10.12 0.66 -12.90
CA GLY A 483 -9.05 1.44 -13.50
C GLY A 483 -8.58 2.54 -12.56
N TYR A 484 -7.28 2.80 -12.55
CA TYR A 484 -6.66 3.89 -11.81
C TYR A 484 -5.80 4.71 -12.77
N TYR A 485 -6.27 5.92 -13.07
CA TYR A 485 -5.61 6.88 -13.94
C TYR A 485 -4.91 7.94 -13.10
N TYR A 486 -3.59 8.00 -13.14
CA TYR A 486 -2.80 8.96 -12.37
C TYR A 486 -2.08 9.92 -13.32
N PRO A 487 -2.60 11.13 -13.56
CA PRO A 487 -1.84 12.18 -14.20
C PRO A 487 -0.59 12.49 -13.37
N LEU A 488 0.55 12.65 -14.04
CA LEU A 488 1.78 12.98 -13.34
C LEU A 488 1.67 14.37 -12.68
N GLY A 489 2.15 14.49 -11.44
CA GLY A 489 2.10 15.72 -10.66
C GLY A 489 0.72 16.06 -10.08
N ALA A 490 -0.32 15.26 -10.35
CA ALA A 490 -1.61 15.41 -9.69
C ALA A 490 -1.52 15.02 -8.21
N ALA A 491 -2.35 15.65 -7.37
CA ALA A 491 -2.42 15.33 -5.94
C ALA A 491 -2.86 13.88 -5.66
N HIS A 492 -3.69 13.31 -6.54
CA HIS A 492 -4.09 11.91 -6.51
C HIS A 492 -4.54 11.45 -7.91
N GLY A 493 -4.64 10.13 -8.10
CA GLY A 493 -5.22 9.56 -9.31
C GLY A 493 -6.75 9.46 -9.24
N LEU A 494 -7.36 9.11 -10.36
CA LEU A 494 -8.79 8.92 -10.53
C LEU A 494 -9.09 7.44 -10.71
N SER A 495 -9.91 6.92 -9.80
CA SER A 495 -10.41 5.55 -9.86
C SER A 495 -11.69 5.49 -10.68
N SER A 496 -11.87 4.40 -11.42
CA SER A 496 -13.10 4.09 -12.16
C SER A 496 -13.50 2.65 -11.95
N LYS A 497 -14.81 2.38 -11.95
CA LYS A 497 -15.35 1.02 -11.86
C LYS A 497 -16.49 0.82 -12.84
N ILE A 498 -16.47 -0.26 -13.61
CA ILE A 498 -17.58 -0.68 -14.48
C ILE A 498 -17.93 -2.13 -14.15
N THR A 499 -19.21 -2.42 -13.98
CA THR A 499 -19.70 -3.76 -13.62
C THR A 499 -20.58 -4.36 -14.72
N PRO A 500 -20.02 -4.85 -15.84
CA PRO A 500 -20.83 -5.45 -16.88
C PRO A 500 -21.55 -6.71 -16.36
N VAL A 501 -22.88 -6.74 -16.51
CA VAL A 501 -23.72 -7.91 -16.27
C VAL A 501 -23.95 -8.61 -17.60
N ILE A 502 -23.52 -9.87 -17.70
CA ILE A 502 -23.40 -10.56 -18.98
C ILE A 502 -24.13 -11.90 -18.93
N ASN A 503 -25.05 -12.13 -19.85
CA ASN A 503 -25.56 -13.48 -20.12
C ASN A 503 -24.58 -14.20 -21.05
N LEU A 504 -23.89 -15.22 -20.57
CA LEU A 504 -22.85 -15.92 -21.34
C LEU A 504 -23.41 -16.84 -22.43
N ASP A 505 -24.68 -17.23 -22.38
CA ASP A 505 -25.29 -18.04 -23.44
C ASP A 505 -25.66 -17.18 -24.66
N SER A 506 -26.32 -16.03 -24.44
CA SER A 506 -26.72 -15.09 -25.50
C SER A 506 -25.60 -14.09 -25.88
N GLY A 507 -24.70 -13.79 -24.95
CA GLY A 507 -23.70 -12.72 -25.03
C GLY A 507 -24.28 -11.31 -24.96
N GLU A 508 -25.46 -11.18 -24.35
CA GLU A 508 -26.07 -9.89 -24.04
C GLU A 508 -25.44 -9.27 -22.80
N PHE A 509 -25.32 -7.94 -22.83
CA PHE A 509 -24.89 -7.14 -21.69
C PHE A 509 -26.12 -6.39 -21.20
N TYR A 510 -26.56 -6.70 -19.98
CA TYR A 510 -27.74 -6.07 -19.40
C TYR A 510 -27.41 -4.66 -18.93
N SER A 511 -28.31 -3.74 -19.25
CA SER A 511 -28.45 -2.44 -18.61
C SER A 511 -29.31 -2.56 -17.36
N LEU A 512 -29.36 -1.48 -16.55
CA LEU A 512 -30.18 -1.47 -15.34
C LEU A 512 -31.69 -1.62 -15.66
N GLU A 513 -32.12 -1.07 -16.80
CA GLU A 513 -33.52 -1.13 -17.23
C GLU A 513 -33.97 -2.56 -17.53
N ASP A 514 -33.08 -3.42 -18.04
CA ASP A 514 -33.39 -4.80 -18.42
C ASP A 514 -33.80 -5.69 -17.23
N LEU A 515 -33.57 -5.23 -16.00
CA LEU A 515 -33.98 -5.93 -14.77
C LEU A 515 -35.47 -5.73 -14.45
N PHE A 516 -36.13 -4.77 -15.09
CA PHE A 516 -37.47 -4.31 -14.72
C PHE A 516 -38.49 -4.53 -15.83
N LYS A 517 -39.76 -4.66 -15.43
CA LYS A 517 -40.87 -4.83 -16.37
C LYS A 517 -40.99 -3.62 -17.29
N SER A 518 -41.22 -3.87 -18.57
CA SER A 518 -41.52 -2.82 -19.55
C SER A 518 -42.69 -1.96 -19.08
N GLY A 519 -42.50 -0.64 -19.05
CA GLY A 519 -43.52 0.33 -18.62
C GLY A 519 -43.69 0.47 -17.11
N SER A 520 -42.84 -0.18 -16.29
CA SER A 520 -42.79 0.08 -14.85
C SER A 520 -42.10 1.41 -14.53
N ASP A 521 -42.50 2.06 -13.43
CA ASP A 521 -41.88 3.29 -12.93
C ASP A 521 -40.59 3.01 -12.12
N TRP A 522 -39.78 2.05 -12.58
CA TRP A 522 -38.62 1.54 -11.84
C TRP A 522 -37.64 2.65 -11.43
N LYS A 523 -37.38 3.62 -12.32
CA LYS A 523 -36.47 4.74 -12.05
C LYS A 523 -36.99 5.62 -10.91
N VAL A 524 -38.29 5.90 -10.88
CA VAL A 524 -38.94 6.67 -9.82
C VAL A 524 -38.83 5.91 -8.49
N ARG A 525 -39.11 4.61 -8.51
CA ARG A 525 -39.02 3.73 -7.33
C ARG A 525 -37.60 3.70 -6.75
N LEU A 526 -36.59 3.46 -7.58
CA LEU A 526 -35.19 3.44 -7.13
C LEU A 526 -34.73 4.80 -6.60
N ASN A 527 -35.07 5.89 -7.29
CA ASN A 527 -34.74 7.24 -6.82
C ASN A 527 -35.35 7.54 -5.44
N SER A 528 -36.60 7.11 -5.22
CA SER A 528 -37.26 7.29 -3.92
C SER A 528 -36.58 6.47 -2.82
N ILE A 529 -36.16 5.24 -3.10
CA ILE A 529 -35.44 4.39 -2.13
C ILE A 529 -34.08 5.02 -1.80
N ILE A 530 -33.30 5.41 -2.81
CA ILE A 530 -31.97 6.00 -2.63
C ILE A 530 -32.06 7.32 -1.85
N GLN A 531 -33.00 8.20 -2.20
CA GLN A 531 -33.19 9.46 -1.48
C GLN A 531 -33.51 9.19 0.00
N LYS A 532 -34.39 8.23 0.28
CA LYS A 532 -34.71 7.83 1.66
C LYS A 532 -33.48 7.31 2.41
N MET A 533 -32.64 6.50 1.76
CA MET A 533 -31.38 6.03 2.35
C MET A 533 -30.46 7.21 2.68
N ILE A 534 -30.32 8.18 1.78
CA ILE A 534 -29.51 9.40 2.02
C ILE A 534 -30.07 10.22 3.18
N ASP A 535 -31.38 10.34 3.30
CA ASP A 535 -32.03 11.17 4.32
C ASP A 535 -32.02 10.52 5.72
N GLU A 536 -32.05 9.19 5.80
CA GLU A 536 -32.29 8.46 7.06
C GLU A 536 -31.07 7.69 7.60
N ASP A 537 -30.09 7.35 6.76
CA ASP A 537 -28.96 6.49 7.15
C ASP A 537 -27.63 7.26 7.19
N GLN A 538 -27.06 7.36 8.40
CA GLN A 538 -25.81 8.08 8.68
C GLN A 538 -24.62 7.59 7.85
N GLN A 539 -24.66 6.35 7.34
CA GLN A 539 -23.58 5.87 6.47
C GLN A 539 -23.46 6.69 5.18
N TYR A 540 -24.47 7.46 4.79
CA TYR A 540 -24.48 8.29 3.58
C TYR A 540 -24.25 9.79 3.85
N ASP A 541 -23.84 10.18 5.06
CA ASP A 541 -23.59 11.58 5.44
C ASP A 541 -22.53 12.30 4.56
N TYR A 542 -21.69 11.55 3.84
CA TYR A 542 -20.72 12.11 2.90
C TYR A 542 -21.32 12.52 1.54
N VAL A 543 -22.58 12.18 1.25
CA VAL A 543 -23.26 12.63 0.03
C VAL A 543 -23.42 14.14 0.10
N TYR A 544 -23.08 14.85 -0.97
CA TYR A 544 -23.22 16.30 -1.00
C TYR A 544 -24.68 16.69 -0.78
N LYS A 545 -24.88 17.78 -0.03
CA LYS A 545 -26.18 18.43 0.04
C LYS A 545 -26.65 18.76 -1.38
N ASP A 546 -27.83 18.26 -1.75
CA ASP A 546 -28.41 18.36 -3.11
C ASP A 546 -27.58 17.67 -4.22
N GLY A 547 -26.67 16.75 -3.85
CA GLY A 547 -25.77 16.03 -4.76
C GLY A 547 -26.49 14.94 -5.56
N PHE A 548 -27.42 14.22 -4.94
CA PHE A 548 -28.21 13.20 -5.63
C PHE A 548 -29.35 13.85 -6.42
N LYS A 549 -29.28 13.75 -7.76
CA LYS A 549 -30.29 14.30 -8.70
C LYS A 549 -31.14 13.21 -9.36
N GLY A 550 -31.05 11.98 -8.84
CA GLY A 550 -31.61 10.79 -9.46
C GLY A 550 -30.62 10.02 -10.32
N ILE A 551 -30.92 8.75 -10.56
CA ILE A 551 -30.16 7.84 -11.42
C ILE A 551 -30.40 8.14 -12.90
N ASN A 552 -29.38 7.92 -13.73
CA ASN A 552 -29.48 8.01 -15.19
C ASN A 552 -29.76 6.64 -15.84
N GLU A 553 -29.96 6.58 -17.16
CA GLU A 553 -30.23 5.32 -17.88
C GLU A 553 -29.01 4.39 -17.93
N GLY A 554 -27.81 4.96 -17.98
CA GLY A 554 -26.55 4.23 -17.94
C GLY A 554 -26.00 4.05 -16.52
N GLN A 555 -26.86 4.11 -15.49
CA GLN A 555 -26.41 4.10 -14.10
C GLN A 555 -25.65 2.80 -13.81
N ASN A 556 -24.50 2.92 -13.15
CA ASN A 556 -23.72 1.74 -12.82
C ASN A 556 -24.40 0.91 -11.73
N PHE A 557 -24.46 -0.41 -11.96
CA PHE A 557 -25.12 -1.33 -11.05
C PHE A 557 -24.48 -2.72 -11.10
N TYR A 558 -24.68 -3.48 -10.04
CA TYR A 558 -24.47 -4.92 -10.01
C TYR A 558 -25.45 -5.54 -9.01
N PHE A 559 -25.48 -6.86 -8.90
CA PHE A 559 -26.31 -7.54 -7.91
C PHE A 559 -25.64 -8.79 -7.36
N ASP A 560 -26.10 -9.20 -6.18
CA ASP A 560 -25.89 -10.54 -5.62
C ASP A 560 -27.21 -11.32 -5.63
N GLU A 561 -27.31 -12.40 -4.86
CA GLU A 561 -28.52 -13.23 -4.81
C GLU A 561 -29.73 -12.49 -4.22
N ASP A 562 -29.50 -11.48 -3.36
CA ASP A 562 -30.54 -10.88 -2.52
C ASP A 562 -30.72 -9.37 -2.77
N ASN A 563 -29.74 -8.71 -3.41
CA ASN A 563 -29.67 -7.25 -3.46
C ASN A 563 -29.23 -6.73 -4.82
N LEU A 564 -29.86 -5.62 -5.21
CA LEU A 564 -29.38 -4.70 -6.24
C LEU A 564 -28.46 -3.66 -5.60
N TYR A 565 -27.31 -3.42 -6.22
CA TYR A 565 -26.38 -2.37 -5.82
C TYR A 565 -26.33 -1.30 -6.90
N ILE A 566 -26.69 -0.07 -6.55
CA ILE A 566 -26.54 1.11 -7.41
C ILE A 566 -25.33 1.90 -6.92
N TYR A 567 -24.38 2.21 -7.79
CA TYR A 567 -23.21 2.99 -7.37
C TYR A 567 -22.87 4.14 -8.31
N PHE A 568 -22.16 5.10 -7.72
CA PHE A 568 -21.70 6.33 -8.35
C PHE A 568 -20.16 6.33 -8.43
N GLN A 569 -19.61 6.93 -9.48
CA GLN A 569 -18.17 7.13 -9.60
C GLN A 569 -17.69 8.16 -8.56
N PRO A 570 -16.38 8.19 -8.22
CA PRO A 570 -15.85 9.24 -7.38
C PRO A 570 -16.18 10.63 -7.96
N TYR A 571 -16.55 11.57 -7.10
CA TYR A 571 -17.02 12.92 -7.41
C TYR A 571 -18.45 13.08 -7.96
N ASP A 572 -19.15 12.01 -8.35
CA ASP A 572 -20.50 12.13 -8.92
C ASP A 572 -21.49 12.79 -7.93
N ILE A 573 -21.54 12.28 -6.69
CA ILE A 573 -22.50 12.75 -5.67
C ILE A 573 -21.86 12.99 -4.29
N GLY A 574 -20.54 12.80 -4.16
CA GLY A 574 -19.80 13.00 -2.91
C GLY A 574 -18.29 13.14 -3.14
N PRO A 575 -17.50 13.38 -2.09
CA PRO A 575 -16.06 13.59 -2.21
C PRO A 575 -15.34 12.31 -2.63
N TYR A 576 -14.14 12.45 -3.21
CA TYR A 576 -13.31 11.30 -3.62
C TYR A 576 -13.03 10.31 -2.48
N ALA A 577 -12.89 10.83 -1.25
CA ALA A 577 -12.65 10.02 -0.06
C ALA A 577 -13.79 9.03 0.26
N ALA A 578 -15.01 9.30 -0.21
CA ALA A 578 -16.13 8.36 -0.10
C ALA A 578 -16.04 7.19 -1.10
N GLY A 579 -15.09 7.23 -2.03
CA GLY A 579 -14.89 6.20 -3.05
C GLY A 579 -16.10 6.06 -3.99
N PHE A 580 -16.48 4.80 -4.25
CA PHE A 580 -17.67 4.48 -5.04
C PHE A 580 -18.89 4.41 -4.13
N ILE A 581 -19.60 5.53 -3.97
CA ILE A 581 -20.82 5.59 -3.15
C ILE A 581 -21.83 4.56 -3.68
N THR A 582 -22.17 3.57 -2.87
CA THR A 582 -22.96 2.40 -3.26
C THR A 582 -24.18 2.25 -2.36
N PHE A 583 -25.36 2.17 -2.97
CA PHE A 583 -26.64 1.92 -2.32
C PHE A 583 -27.03 0.47 -2.50
N LYS A 584 -27.16 -0.26 -1.38
CA LYS A 584 -27.62 -1.65 -1.33
C LYS A 584 -29.14 -1.67 -1.18
N ILE A 585 -29.84 -2.16 -2.20
CA ILE A 585 -31.30 -2.20 -2.28
C ILE A 585 -31.73 -3.68 -2.29
N PRO A 586 -32.33 -4.19 -1.19
CA PRO A 586 -32.86 -5.55 -1.15
C PRO A 586 -33.92 -5.79 -2.23
N PHE A 587 -33.87 -6.94 -2.90
CA PHE A 587 -34.86 -7.28 -3.93
C PHE A 587 -36.29 -7.32 -3.40
N SER A 588 -36.48 -7.65 -2.12
CA SER A 588 -37.80 -7.60 -1.45
C SER A 588 -38.48 -6.22 -1.49
N LEU A 589 -37.76 -5.13 -1.80
CA LEU A 589 -38.33 -3.79 -1.94
C LEU A 589 -38.81 -3.46 -3.37
N ILE A 590 -38.38 -4.26 -4.36
CA ILE A 590 -38.53 -3.99 -5.80
C ILE A 590 -38.98 -5.22 -6.61
N GLU A 591 -39.14 -6.40 -6.00
CA GLU A 591 -39.49 -7.65 -6.69
C GLU A 591 -40.81 -7.57 -7.49
N ASP A 592 -41.74 -6.71 -7.07
CA ASP A 592 -43.03 -6.53 -7.72
C ASP A 592 -42.92 -5.84 -9.08
N ILE A 593 -41.85 -5.06 -9.30
CA ILE A 593 -41.56 -4.34 -10.55
C ILE A 593 -40.46 -5.00 -11.39
N MET A 594 -39.79 -6.04 -10.88
CA MET A 594 -38.74 -6.77 -11.60
C MET A 594 -39.30 -7.72 -12.66
N GLU A 595 -38.59 -7.87 -13.78
CA GLU A 595 -38.96 -8.80 -14.86
C GLU A 595 -38.67 -10.25 -14.43
N LYS A 596 -39.68 -11.13 -14.49
CA LYS A 596 -39.52 -12.53 -14.06
C LYS A 596 -38.82 -13.32 -15.17
N GLY A 597 -37.67 -13.92 -14.85
CA GLY A 597 -36.93 -14.80 -15.76
C GLY A 597 -35.64 -14.25 -16.38
N ASN A 598 -35.26 -12.98 -16.12
CA ASN A 598 -33.96 -12.44 -16.56
C ASN A 598 -32.83 -12.69 -15.54
N ILE A 599 -33.16 -13.00 -14.29
CA ILE A 599 -32.20 -13.10 -13.15
C ILE A 599 -32.48 -14.33 -12.25
N ASP A 600 -33.57 -15.08 -12.48
CA ASP A 600 -33.95 -16.24 -11.65
C ASP A 600 -33.06 -17.48 -11.84
#